data_AF-A0A9Q4XMY2-F1
#
_entry.id   AF-A0A9Q4XMY2-F1
#
_cell.length_a   1.000
_cell.length_b   1.000
_cell.length_c   1.000
_cell.angle_alpha   90.00
_cell.angle_beta   90.00
_cell.angle_gamma   90.00
#
_symmetry.space_group_name_H-M   'P 1'
#
loop_
_entity.id
_entity.type
_entity.pdbx_description
1 polymer ?
#
loop_
_entity_poly.entity_id
_entity_poly.type
_entity_poly.pdbx_seq_one_letter_code
_entity_poly.pdbx_strand_id
1 'polypeptide(L)'
;MGEGYDCLAKKKAESAAELDALIMRVSKSILANNPGDFNGNEDAGITTGEVFSQRFLNAQTAWKQYRARLCEAVATEINEDAWDYHAYIDQCEITLNKRHAEEIRLMTQPD
;
A
#
# COMPACT_ATOMS: atom_id res chain seq x y z
N MET A 1 31.05 2.30 -3.92
CA MET A 1 29.61 2.00 -3.87
C MET A 1 28.92 3.30 -3.54
N GLY A 2 28.24 3.89 -4.53
CA GLY A 2 28.02 5.34 -4.62
C GLY A 2 26.73 5.83 -3.99
N GLU A 3 26.78 7.09 -3.53
CA GLU A 3 25.73 7.85 -2.84
C GLU A 3 24.33 7.81 -3.50
N GLY A 4 24.25 7.52 -4.82
CA GLY A 4 22.99 7.40 -5.54
C GLY A 4 22.13 6.18 -5.16
N TYR A 5 22.76 5.03 -4.85
CA TYR A 5 22.04 3.82 -4.42
C TYR A 5 21.41 4.02 -3.03
N ASP A 6 22.15 4.66 -2.13
CA ASP A 6 21.70 5.00 -0.78
C ASP A 6 20.52 5.99 -0.80
N CYS A 7 20.54 6.95 -1.75
CA CYS A 7 19.44 7.90 -1.95
C CYS A 7 18.14 7.21 -2.43
N LEU A 8 18.23 6.25 -3.35
CA LEU A 8 17.04 5.59 -3.90
C LEU A 8 16.41 4.62 -2.90
N ALA A 9 17.23 3.82 -2.21
CA ALA A 9 16.76 2.94 -1.14
C ALA A 9 16.06 3.73 -0.02
N LYS A 10 16.61 4.90 0.35
CA LYS A 10 15.97 5.82 1.29
C LYS A 10 14.61 6.33 0.77
N LYS A 11 14.53 6.79 -0.48
CA LYS A 11 13.26 7.24 -1.08
C LYS A 11 12.21 6.13 -1.14
N LYS A 12 12.64 4.88 -1.38
CA LYS A 12 11.74 3.73 -1.32
C LYS A 12 11.16 3.56 0.07
N ALA A 13 12.01 3.56 1.10
CA ALA A 13 11.56 3.46 2.49
C ALA A 13 10.62 4.60 2.88
N GLU A 14 10.93 5.84 2.49
CA GLU A 14 10.07 7.01 2.70
C GLU A 14 8.71 6.83 2.03
N SER A 15 8.68 6.47 0.74
CA SER A 15 7.42 6.25 0.02
C SER A 15 6.56 5.14 0.60
N ALA A 16 7.18 4.08 1.14
CA ALA A 16 6.48 2.99 1.80
C ALA A 16 5.90 3.43 3.14
N ALA A 17 6.66 4.21 3.93
CA ALA A 17 6.19 4.77 5.19
C ALA A 17 5.03 5.76 4.99
N GLU A 18 5.08 6.58 3.94
CA GLU A 18 3.99 7.49 3.57
C GLU A 18 2.72 6.73 3.21
N LEU A 19 2.82 5.66 2.41
CA LEU A 19 1.69 4.80 2.08
C LEU A 19 1.12 4.13 3.33
N ASP A 20 1.96 3.61 4.22
CA ASP A 20 1.52 2.96 5.45
C ASP A 20 0.81 3.94 6.40
N ALA A 21 1.31 5.16 6.52
CA ALA A 21 0.66 6.21 7.29
C ALA A 21 -0.71 6.58 6.71
N LEU A 22 -0.86 6.60 5.37
CA LEU A 22 -2.15 6.81 4.72
C LEU A 22 -3.12 5.65 5.00
N ILE A 23 -2.69 4.40 4.81
CA ILE A 23 -3.48 3.20 5.07
C ILE A 23 -4.01 3.20 6.51
N MET A 24 -3.15 3.48 7.49
CA MET A 24 -3.53 3.52 8.90
C MET A 24 -4.54 4.63 9.19
N ARG A 25 -4.39 5.81 8.57
CA ARG A 25 -5.33 6.92 8.71
C ARG A 25 -6.70 6.58 8.15
N VAL A 26 -6.73 5.97 6.97
CA VAL A 26 -7.96 5.51 6.31
C VAL A 26 -8.67 4.44 7.14
N SER A 27 -7.94 3.43 7.62
CA SER A 27 -8.49 2.39 8.49
C SER A 27 -9.16 2.98 9.74
N LYS A 28 -8.53 3.96 10.39
CA LYS A 28 -9.13 4.70 11.51
C LYS A 28 -10.40 5.46 11.10
N SER A 29 -10.41 6.10 9.93
CA SER A 29 -11.59 6.80 9.42
C SER A 29 -12.74 5.84 9.11
N ILE A 30 -12.45 4.67 8.54
CA ILE A 30 -13.44 3.62 8.27
C ILE A 30 -14.13 3.20 9.57
N LEU A 31 -13.35 2.93 10.62
CA LEU A 31 -13.89 2.56 11.94
C LEU A 31 -14.78 3.67 12.52
N ALA A 32 -14.32 4.93 12.48
CA ALA A 32 -15.07 6.05 13.04
C ALA A 32 -16.38 6.35 12.30
N ASN A 33 -16.40 6.15 10.98
CA ASN A 33 -17.53 6.53 10.13
C ASN A 33 -18.57 5.41 9.94
N ASN A 34 -18.31 4.20 10.43
CA ASN A 34 -19.19 3.04 10.24
C ASN A 34 -19.46 2.29 11.56
N PRO A 35 -20.04 2.93 12.59
CA PRO A 35 -20.24 2.33 13.91
C PRO A 35 -21.38 1.31 14.00
N GLY A 36 -22.26 1.24 12.99
CA GLY A 36 -23.43 0.36 13.02
C GLY A 36 -23.09 -1.13 12.88
N ASP A 37 -23.99 -1.98 13.36
CA ASP A 37 -23.82 -3.43 13.32
C ASP A 37 -23.62 -3.96 11.91
N PHE A 38 -22.78 -4.98 11.78
CA PHE A 38 -22.52 -5.59 10.49
C PHE A 38 -23.80 -6.22 9.92
N ASN A 39 -24.13 -5.87 8.67
CA ASN A 39 -25.36 -6.29 7.99
C ASN A 39 -26.67 -5.94 8.72
N GLY A 40 -26.64 -4.94 9.62
CA GLY A 40 -27.82 -4.56 10.42
C GLY A 40 -28.29 -5.65 11.38
N ASN A 41 -27.41 -6.60 11.72
CA ASN A 41 -27.68 -7.65 12.68
C ASN A 41 -27.13 -7.27 14.06
N GLU A 42 -28.00 -6.89 14.98
CA GLU A 42 -27.64 -6.49 16.36
C GLU A 42 -26.90 -7.61 17.13
N ASP A 43 -27.10 -8.88 16.75
CA ASP A 43 -26.40 -10.03 17.35
C ASP A 43 -25.05 -10.34 16.69
N ALA A 44 -24.61 -9.56 15.70
CA ALA A 44 -23.37 -9.84 14.97
C ALA A 44 -22.12 -9.75 15.86
N GLY A 45 -22.17 -8.94 16.93
CA GLY A 45 -21.04 -8.70 17.82
C GLY A 45 -19.83 -8.02 17.14
N ILE A 46 -20.04 -7.48 15.93
CA ILE A 46 -19.04 -6.78 15.12
C ILE A 46 -19.73 -5.69 14.29
N THR A 47 -19.06 -4.56 14.14
CA THR A 47 -19.52 -3.41 13.38
C THR A 47 -19.18 -3.53 11.89
N THR A 48 -19.93 -2.81 11.06
CA THR A 48 -19.62 -2.64 9.63
C THR A 48 -18.22 -2.05 9.44
N GLY A 49 -17.83 -1.09 10.29
CA GLY A 49 -16.49 -0.50 10.27
C GLY A 49 -15.39 -1.49 10.57
N GLU A 50 -15.56 -2.41 11.52
CA GLU A 50 -14.59 -3.46 11.81
C GLU A 50 -14.42 -4.42 10.63
N VAL A 51 -15.52 -4.89 10.04
CA VAL A 51 -15.47 -5.77 8.86
C VAL A 51 -14.82 -5.05 7.66
N PHE A 52 -15.20 -3.80 7.41
CA PHE A 52 -14.61 -3.02 6.32
C PHE A 52 -13.12 -2.77 6.57
N SER A 53 -12.73 -2.29 7.75
CA SER A 53 -11.32 -2.06 8.11
C SER A 53 -10.48 -3.32 7.94
N GLN A 54 -10.97 -4.47 8.40
CA GLN A 54 -10.28 -5.76 8.23
C GLN A 54 -10.10 -6.13 6.75
N ARG A 55 -11.16 -6.01 5.94
CA ARG A 55 -11.09 -6.29 4.50
C ARG A 55 -10.15 -5.34 3.77
N PHE A 56 -10.19 -4.06 4.12
CA PHE A 56 -9.31 -3.04 3.59
C PHE A 56 -7.84 -3.38 3.89
N LEU A 57 -7.49 -3.66 5.14
CA LEU A 57 -6.12 -4.02 5.55
C LEU A 57 -5.63 -5.32 4.89
N ASN A 58 -6.51 -6.31 4.72
CA ASN A 58 -6.19 -7.53 3.99
C ASN A 58 -5.88 -7.23 2.51
N ALA A 59 -6.67 -6.36 1.87
CA ALA A 59 -6.41 -5.93 0.50
C ALA A 59 -5.07 -5.18 0.38
N GLN A 60 -4.72 -4.33 1.35
CA GLN A 60 -3.41 -3.65 1.37
C GLN A 60 -2.24 -4.63 1.47
N THR A 61 -2.39 -5.68 2.27
CA THR A 61 -1.38 -6.74 2.40
C THR A 61 -1.19 -7.48 1.08
N ALA A 62 -2.29 -7.88 0.43
CA ALA A 62 -2.24 -8.54 -0.87
C ALA A 62 -1.64 -7.62 -1.95
N TRP A 63 -2.01 -6.34 -1.95
CA TRP A 63 -1.47 -5.35 -2.89
C TRP A 63 0.04 -5.18 -2.76
N LYS A 64 0.58 -5.12 -1.53
CA LYS A 64 2.04 -5.03 -1.32
C LYS A 64 2.78 -6.25 -1.87
N GLN A 65 2.20 -7.45 -1.73
CA GLN A 65 2.77 -8.67 -2.32
C GLN A 65 2.72 -8.64 -3.85
N TYR A 66 1.59 -8.19 -4.42
CA TYR A 66 1.46 -7.98 -5.86
C TYR A 66 2.49 -6.97 -6.38
N ARG A 67 2.67 -5.83 -5.71
CA ARG A 67 3.64 -4.78 -6.05
C ARG A 67 5.05 -5.36 -6.15
N ALA A 68 5.49 -6.09 -5.12
CA ALA A 68 6.83 -6.69 -5.09
C ALA A 68 7.05 -7.63 -6.28
N ARG A 69 6.12 -8.56 -6.50
CA ARG A 69 6.20 -9.54 -7.61
C ARG A 69 6.16 -8.86 -8.98
N LEU A 70 5.34 -7.83 -9.13
CA LEU A 70 5.27 -7.07 -10.38
C LEU A 70 6.60 -6.36 -10.64
N CYS A 71 7.19 -5.71 -9.63
CA CYS A 71 8.46 -5.00 -9.82
C CYS A 71 9.62 -5.96 -10.14
N GLU A 72 9.65 -7.15 -9.56
CA GLU A 72 10.59 -8.22 -9.96
C GLU A 72 10.35 -8.66 -11.41
N ALA A 73 9.10 -8.87 -11.80
CA ALA A 73 8.75 -9.29 -13.16
C ALA A 73 9.13 -8.23 -14.22
N VAL A 74 8.90 -6.94 -13.94
CA VAL A 74 9.31 -5.85 -14.86
C VAL A 74 10.84 -5.74 -14.89
N ALA A 75 11.52 -5.92 -13.76
CA ALA A 75 12.98 -5.88 -13.71
C ALA A 75 13.65 -7.02 -14.50
N THR A 76 12.93 -8.09 -14.85
CA THR A 76 13.42 -9.19 -15.72
C THR A 76 13.84 -8.70 -17.12
N GLU A 77 13.38 -7.52 -17.54
CA GLU A 77 13.87 -6.86 -18.76
C GLU A 77 15.36 -6.45 -18.67
N ILE A 78 15.92 -6.44 -17.45
CA ILE A 78 17.31 -6.13 -17.12
C ILE A 78 17.99 -7.41 -16.66
N ASN A 79 19.29 -7.55 -16.96
CA ASN A 79 20.10 -8.64 -16.41
C ASN A 79 20.16 -8.51 -14.88
N GLU A 80 19.81 -9.57 -14.14
CA GLU A 80 19.82 -9.56 -12.66
C GLU A 80 21.20 -9.25 -12.07
N ASP A 81 22.27 -9.59 -12.79
CA ASP A 81 23.66 -9.28 -12.40
C ASP A 81 24.06 -7.83 -12.73
N ALA A 82 23.20 -7.06 -13.41
CA ALA A 82 23.48 -5.68 -13.74
C ALA A 82 23.43 -4.81 -12.47
N TRP A 83 24.33 -3.83 -12.42
CA TRP A 83 24.46 -2.94 -11.27
C TRP A 83 23.20 -2.10 -10.98
N ASP A 84 22.34 -1.91 -11.97
CA ASP A 84 21.10 -1.12 -11.92
C ASP A 84 19.84 -1.96 -11.65
N TYR A 85 19.94 -3.29 -11.60
CA TYR A 85 18.80 -4.19 -11.38
C TYR A 85 17.99 -3.82 -10.12
N HIS A 86 18.66 -3.71 -8.97
CA HIS A 86 18.00 -3.32 -7.72
C HIS A 86 17.47 -1.89 -7.73
N ALA A 87 18.16 -0.97 -8.41
CA ALA A 87 17.69 0.41 -8.54
C ALA A 87 16.39 0.47 -9.37
N TYR A 88 16.26 -0.39 -10.38
CA TYR A 88 15.05 -0.48 -11.18
C TYR A 88 13.85 -0.99 -10.36
N ILE A 89 14.06 -2.04 -9.56
CA ILE A 89 13.04 -2.55 -8.62
C ILE A 89 12.61 -1.44 -7.65
N ASP A 90 13.56 -0.76 -7.03
CA ASP A 90 13.28 0.31 -6.06
C ASP A 90 12.45 1.44 -6.70
N GLN A 91 12.80 1.86 -7.93
CA GLN A 91 12.07 2.89 -8.65
C GLN A 91 10.65 2.45 -9.05
N CYS A 92 10.47 1.18 -9.39
CA CYS A 92 9.15 0.59 -9.62
C CYS A 92 8.30 0.65 -8.35
N GLU A 93 8.83 0.22 -7.20
CA GLU A 93 8.09 0.24 -5.93
C GLU A 93 7.68 1.66 -5.52
N ILE A 94 8.59 2.64 -5.64
CA ILE A 94 8.30 4.05 -5.37
C ILE A 94 7.13 4.55 -6.23
N THR A 95 7.12 4.19 -7.50
CA THR A 95 6.09 4.63 -8.45
C THR A 95 4.73 4.03 -8.09
N LEU A 96 4.70 2.73 -7.79
CA LEU A 96 3.47 2.04 -7.44
C LEU A 96 2.93 2.48 -6.07
N ASN A 97 3.79 2.79 -5.10
CA ASN A 97 3.38 3.37 -3.81
C ASN A 97 2.61 4.69 -3.99
N LYS A 98 3.13 5.58 -4.85
CA LYS A 98 2.48 6.87 -5.13
C LYS A 98 1.12 6.69 -5.81
N ARG A 99 1.04 5.84 -6.83
CA ARG A 99 -0.22 5.57 -7.55
C ARG A 99 -1.28 4.94 -6.65
N HIS A 100 -0.90 3.98 -5.82
CA HIS A 100 -1.85 3.35 -4.92
C HIS A 100 -2.31 4.29 -3.80
N ALA A 101 -1.44 5.19 -3.33
CA ALA A 101 -1.85 6.24 -2.42
C ALA A 101 -2.92 7.16 -3.04
N GLU A 102 -2.86 7.44 -4.35
CA GLU A 102 -3.90 8.19 -5.07
C GLU A 102 -5.20 7.38 -5.16
N GLU A 103 -5.13 6.10 -5.50
CA GLU A 103 -6.28 5.18 -5.53
C GLU A 103 -7.00 5.13 -4.18
N ILE A 104 -6.25 4.97 -3.08
CA ILE A 104 -6.80 4.97 -1.71
C ILE A 104 -7.51 6.30 -1.40
N ARG A 105 -6.94 7.44 -1.79
CA ARG A 105 -7.55 8.76 -1.56
C ARG A 105 -8.86 8.91 -2.33
N LEU A 106 -8.94 8.42 -3.56
CA LEU A 106 -10.16 8.48 -4.38
C LEU A 106 -11.30 7.64 -3.79
N MET A 107 -11.00 6.51 -3.16
CA MET A 107 -12.02 5.65 -2.55
C MET A 107 -12.52 6.15 -1.19
N THR A 108 -11.84 7.11 -0.56
CA THR A 108 -12.04 7.46 0.85
C THR A 108 -12.31 8.94 1.10
N GLN A 109 -12.19 9.79 0.08
CA GLN A 109 -12.71 11.14 0.12
C GLN A 109 -14.21 11.09 -0.19
N PRO A 110 -15.08 11.70 0.64
CA PRO A 110 -16.46 11.93 0.25
C PRO A 110 -16.49 12.91 -0.94
N ASP A 111 -17.44 12.71 -1.86
CA ASP A 111 -17.81 13.72 -2.87
C ASP A 111 -18.19 15.07 -2.21
#